data_AF-A0A1C5ZNP0-F1
#
_entry.id   AF-A0A1C5ZNP0-F1
#
_cell.length_a   1.000
_cell.length_b   1.000
_cell.length_c   1.000
_cell.angle_alpha   90.00
_cell.angle_beta   90.00
_cell.angle_gamma   90.00
#
_symmetry.space_group_name_H-M   'P 1'
#
loop_
_entity.id
_entity.type
_entity.pdbx_description
1 polymer ?
#
loop_
_entity_poly.entity_id
_entity_poly.type
_entity_poly.pdbx_seq_one_letter_code
_entity_poly.pdbx_strand_id
1 'polypeptide(L)' 'MGKAILAMIVTVIVGFMSSAIFANWVNAPEWGIVLAIAVMGGFIIYFNDKKK' A
#
# COMPACT_ATOMS: atom_id res chain seq x y z
N MET A 1 -11.65 -4.62 -13.77
CA MET A 1 -11.67 -3.30 -13.10
C MET A 1 -11.82 -3.40 -11.58
N GLY A 2 -12.73 -4.21 -11.03
CA GLY A 2 -12.95 -4.28 -9.56
C GLY A 2 -11.71 -4.61 -8.71
N LYS A 3 -10.86 -5.56 -9.13
CA LYS A 3 -9.62 -5.92 -8.42
C LYS A 3 -8.59 -4.78 -8.35
N ALA A 4 -8.50 -3.97 -9.41
CA ALA A 4 -7.57 -2.84 -9.46
C ALA A 4 -8.04 -1.68 -8.56
N ILE A 5 -9.36 -1.41 -8.54
CA ILE A 5 -9.95 -0.41 -7.65
C ILE A 5 -9.75 -0.81 -6.18
N LEU A 6 -9.93 -2.09 -5.86
CA LEU A 6 -9.65 -2.59 -4.51
C LEU A 6 -8.19 -2.37 -4.11
N ALA A 7 -7.23 -2.73 -4.98
CA ALA A 7 -5.82 -2.54 -4.72
C ALA A 7 -5.47 -1.05 -4.51
N MET A 8 -6.06 -0.16 -5.31
CA MET A 8 -5.90 1.29 -5.15
C MET A 8 -6.39 1.76 -3.78
N ILE A 9 -7.62 1.41 -3.40
CA ILE A 9 -8.22 1.83 -2.11
C ILE A 9 -7.38 1.31 -0.94
N VAL A 10 -7.00 0.03 -0.95
CA VAL A 10 -6.18 -0.57 0.10
C VAL A 10 -4.82 0.11 0.19
N THR A 11 -4.18 0.39 -0.95
CA THR A 11 -2.88 1.07 -0.99
C THR A 11 -2.95 2.47 -0.37
N VAL A 12 -3.99 3.24 -0.69
CA VAL A 12 -4.19 4.59 -0.15
C VAL A 12 -4.42 4.55 1.37
N ILE A 13 -5.28 3.63 1.84
CA ILE A 13 -5.57 3.47 3.28
C ILE A 13 -4.31 3.08 4.03
N VAL A 14 -3.58 2.06 3.55
CA VAL A 14 -2.37 1.58 4.22
C VAL A 14 -1.31 2.68 4.23
N GLY A 15 -1.08 3.38 3.11
CA GLY A 15 -0.11 4.48 3.03
C GLY A 15 -0.44 5.63 3.99
N PHE A 16 -1.69 6.05 4.03
CA PHE A 16 -2.13 7.13 4.91
C PHE A 16 -2.06 6.73 6.40
N MET A 17 -2.61 5.56 6.77
CA MET A 17 -2.55 5.09 8.16
C MET A 17 -1.13 4.87 8.63
N SER A 18 -0.28 4.25 7.81
CA SER A 18 1.12 4.05 8.17
C SER A 18 1.88 5.37 8.31
N SER A 19 1.65 6.36 7.43
CA SER A 19 2.27 7.68 7.61
C SER A 19 1.95 8.32 8.97
N ALA A 20 0.70 8.20 9.45
CA ALA A 20 0.29 8.70 10.75
C ALA A 20 0.95 7.92 11.91
N ILE A 21 1.06 6.60 11.78
CA ILE A 21 1.72 5.74 12.78
C ILE A 21 3.21 6.07 12.86
N PHE A 22 3.92 6.12 11.73
CA PHE A 22 5.36 6.38 11.71
C PHE A 22 5.72 7.83 12.08
N ALA A 23 4.84 8.79 11.80
CA ALA A 23 4.98 10.15 12.31
C ALA A 23 5.01 10.17 13.85
N ASN A 24 4.11 9.43 14.50
CA ASN A 24 4.01 9.42 15.95
C ASN A 24 5.07 8.56 16.64
N TRP A 25 5.47 7.45 16.01
CA TRP A 25 6.32 6.45 16.68
C TRP A 25 7.82 6.71 16.52
N VAL A 26 8.23 7.19 15.34
CA VAL A 26 9.65 7.36 14.98
C VAL A 26 9.94 8.70 14.29
N ASN A 27 8.95 9.61 14.24
CA ASN A 27 9.05 10.91 13.58
C ASN A 27 9.47 10.82 12.09
N ALA A 28 8.97 9.79 11.39
CA ALA A 28 9.33 9.53 10.00
C ALA A 28 8.07 9.19 9.15
N PRO A 29 7.19 10.17 8.88
CA PRO A 29 5.94 9.96 8.13
C PRO A 29 6.15 9.40 6.70
N GLU A 30 7.30 9.65 6.09
CA GLU A 30 7.67 9.22 4.75
C GLU A 30 7.69 7.71 4.56
N TRP A 31 7.85 6.94 5.64
CA TRP A 31 7.74 5.47 5.60
C TRP A 31 6.36 4.98 5.14
N GLY A 32 5.32 5.81 5.27
CA GLY A 32 4.01 5.49 4.74
C GLY A 32 3.99 5.33 3.22
N ILE A 33 4.80 6.11 2.50
CA ILE A 33 4.97 5.97 1.04
C ILE A 33 5.67 4.67 0.69
N VAL A 34 6.70 4.30 1.45
CA VAL A 34 7.45 3.05 1.22
C VAL A 34 6.52 1.84 1.35
N LEU A 35 5.65 1.84 2.37
CA LEU A 35 4.65 0.79 2.55
C LEU A 35 3.56 0.82 1.47
N ALA A 36 3.09 2.00 1.05
CA ALA A 36 2.14 2.10 -0.06
C ALA A 36 2.70 1.46 -1.35
N ILE A 37 3.96 1.74 -1.68
CA ILE A 37 4.64 1.16 -2.84
C ILE A 37 4.75 -0.37 -2.70
N ALA A 38 5.15 -0.85 -1.52
CA ALA A 38 5.25 -2.29 -1.25
C ALA A 38 3.89 -3.00 -1.39
N VAL A 39 2.81 -2.40 -0.88
CA VAL A 39 1.44 -2.94 -0.99
C VAL A 39 0.99 -3.01 -2.45
N MET A 40 1.17 -1.93 -3.21
CA MET A 40 0.80 -1.93 -4.64
C MET A 40 1.63 -2.93 -5.44
N GLY A 41 2.95 -3.01 -5.18
CA GLY A 41 3.83 -4.01 -5.76
C GLY A 41 3.36 -5.44 -5.46
N GLY A 42 2.97 -5.71 -4.21
CA GLY A 42 2.39 -6.98 -3.80
C GLY A 42 1.10 -7.32 -4.54
N PHE A 43 0.19 -6.35 -4.72
CA PHE A 43 -1.02 -6.53 -5.52
C PHE A 43 -0.73 -6.83 -6.99
N ILE A 44 0.26 -6.15 -7.58
CA ILE A 44 0.67 -6.41 -8.97
C ILE A 44 1.18 -7.84 -9.12
N ILE A 45 2.06 -8.30 -8.23
CA ILE A 45 2.58 -9.67 -8.22
C ILE A 45 1.42 -10.66 -8.05
N TYR A 46 0.56 -10.45 -7.05
CA TYR A 46 -0.58 -11.32 -6.77
C TYR A 46 -1.54 -11.44 -7.97
N PHE A 47 -1.88 -10.32 -8.62
CA PHE A 47 -2.74 -10.35 -9.80
C PHE A 47 -2.08 -10.96 -11.02
N ASN A 48 -0.76 -10.88 -11.15
CA ASN A 48 -0.02 -11.53 -12.23
C ASN A 48 0.12 -13.04 -12.01
N ASP A 49 0.33 -13.49 -10.78
CA ASP A 49 0.40 -14.91 -10.43
C ASP A 49 -0.95 -15.60 -10.62
N LYS A 50 -2.05 -14.97 -10.16
CA LYS A 50 -3.43 -15.45 -10.32
C LYS A 50 -3.99 -15.41 -11.76
N LYS A 51 -3.22 -14.93 -12.74
CA LYS A 51 -3.59 -14.96 -14.17
C LYS A 51 -3.13 -16.24 -14.88
N LYS A 52 -2.21 -17.01 -14.27
CA LYS A 52 -1.95 -18.40 -14.67
C LYS A 52 -3.06 -19.31 -14.16
#